data_AF-A0A814YPQ0-F1
#
_entry.id   AF-A0A814YPQ0-F1
#
_cell.length_a   1.000
_cell.length_b   1.000
_cell.length_c   1.000
_cell.angle_alpha   90.00
_cell.angle_beta   90.00
_cell.angle_gamma   90.00
#
_symmetry.space_group_name_H-M   'P 1'
#
loop_
_entity.id
_entity.type
_entity.pdbx_description
1 polymer ?
#
loop_
_entity_poly.entity_id
_entity_poly.type
_entity_poly.pdbx_seq_one_letter_code
_entity_poly.pdbx_strand_id
1 'polypeptide(L)'
;MISKKTKVIPYDRFIQVTRVVVDDPSSHVARQALNMKSLHLTKYVLKILPGERSKTVKTLWNKHDINKKNGKNHVGLKKLQAKHLRSKLTDFDRF
;
A
#
# COMPACT_ATOMS: atom_id res chain seq x y z
N MET A 1 4.45 -9.63 10.40
CA MET A 1 4.09 -9.65 8.97
C MET A 1 3.92 -8.22 8.48
N ILE A 2 4.93 -7.67 7.81
CA ILE A 2 4.94 -6.27 7.35
C ILE A 2 3.84 -6.13 6.30
N SER A 3 2.74 -5.46 6.64
CA SER A 3 1.70 -5.04 5.69
C SER A 3 2.32 -4.00 4.76
N LYS A 4 2.99 -4.47 3.70
CA LYS A 4 3.46 -3.60 2.61
C LYS A 4 2.20 -3.09 1.94
N LYS A 5 1.93 -1.78 2.09
CA LYS A 5 0.80 -1.11 1.45
C LYS A 5 1.15 -0.96 -0.03
N THR A 6 0.51 -1.74 -0.87
CA THR A 6 0.89 -1.87 -2.27
C THR A 6 -0.06 -1.07 -3.16
N LYS A 7 0.50 -0.12 -3.91
CA LYS A 7 -0.17 0.44 -5.08
C LYS A 7 0.75 0.26 -6.29
N VAL A 8 0.21 -0.44 -7.28
CA VAL A 8 0.88 -0.88 -8.51
C VAL A 8 0.98 0.29 -9.48
N ILE A 9 2.20 0.59 -9.93
CA ILE A 9 2.49 1.57 -10.97
C ILE A 9 2.91 0.79 -12.22
N PRO A 10 2.08 0.66 -13.27
CA PRO A 10 2.54 0.06 -14.50
C PRO A 10 3.45 1.06 -15.22
N TYR A 11 4.66 0.63 -15.59
CA TYR A 11 5.51 1.39 -16.48
C TYR A 11 6.33 0.47 -17.40
N ASP A 12 6.13 0.72 -18.69
CA ASP A 12 6.99 0.45 -19.83
C ASP A 12 8.49 0.67 -19.59
N ARG A 13 9.20 -0.43 -19.33
CA ARG A 13 10.17 -1.01 -20.28
C ARG A 13 10.65 -2.34 -19.73
N PHE A 14 10.09 -3.42 -20.25
CA PHE A 14 10.64 -4.79 -20.19
C PHE A 14 11.20 -5.28 -18.83
N ILE A 15 10.62 -4.86 -17.72
CA ILE A 15 10.78 -5.55 -16.45
C ILE A 15 9.70 -6.63 -16.47
N GLN A 16 10.13 -7.88 -16.72
CA GLN A 16 9.40 -9.15 -16.71
C GLN A 16 7.91 -9.00 -16.36
N VAL A 17 7.00 -9.47 -17.23
CA VAL A 17 5.52 -9.43 -17.14
C VAL A 17 4.91 -9.55 -15.72
N THR A 18 5.65 -10.15 -14.78
CA THR A 18 5.33 -10.36 -13.36
C THR A 18 5.76 -9.26 -12.37
N ARG A 19 6.58 -8.26 -12.71
CA ARG A 19 7.14 -7.29 -11.73
C ARG A 19 6.66 -5.85 -11.99
N VAL A 20 6.44 -5.10 -10.91
CA VAL A 20 5.88 -3.75 -10.90
C VAL A 20 6.67 -2.86 -9.95
N VAL A 21 6.89 -1.60 -10.33
CA VAL A 21 7.47 -0.59 -9.45
C VAL A 21 6.39 -0.08 -8.48
N VAL A 22 6.68 -0.12 -7.18
CA VAL A 22 5.79 0.33 -6.11
C VAL A 22 6.45 1.49 -5.38
N ASP A 23 5.66 2.52 -5.13
CA ASP A 23 6.06 3.71 -4.38
C ASP A 23 5.05 3.95 -3.24
N ASP A 24 5.55 4.15 -2.02
CA ASP A 24 4.74 4.53 -0.86
C ASP A 24 5.27 5.84 -0.27
N PRO A 25 4.64 6.98 -0.59
CA PRO A 25 5.12 8.28 -0.15
C PRO A 25 4.81 8.60 1.33
N SER A 26 4.00 7.76 2.00
CA SER A 26 3.52 8.00 3.36
C SER A 26 4.03 7.01 4.39
N SER A 27 4.28 5.76 4.00
CA SER A 27 5.08 4.83 4.78
C SER A 27 6.55 5.07 4.42
N HIS A 28 7.49 4.94 5.36
CA HIS A 28 8.92 5.17 5.13
C HIS A 28 9.58 4.07 4.26
N VAL A 29 8.88 3.61 3.22
CA VAL A 29 9.29 2.53 2.32
C VAL A 29 9.78 3.17 1.03
N ALA A 30 11.07 2.98 0.72
CA ALA A 30 11.65 3.46 -0.52
C ALA A 30 11.03 2.77 -1.75
N ARG A 31 11.06 3.47 -2.88
CA ARG A 31 10.62 2.97 -4.18
C ARG A 31 11.34 1.67 -4.52
N GLN A 32 10.58 0.62 -4.82
CA GLN A 32 11.12 -0.72 -5.06
C GLN A 32 10.34 -1.45 -6.16
N ALA A 33 11.02 -2.33 -6.89
CA ALA A 33 10.35 -3.26 -7.80
C ALA A 33 9.88 -4.50 -7.02
N LEU A 34 8.60 -4.83 -7.12
CA LEU A 34 7.99 -5.98 -6.45
C LEU A 34 7.31 -6.90 -7.48
N ASN A 35 7.19 -8.18 -7.13
CA ASN A 35 6.43 -9.14 -7.94
C ASN A 35 4.92 -8.94 -7.70
N MET A 36 4.11 -8.89 -8.77
CA MET A 36 2.65 -8.75 -8.69
C MET A 36 1.97 -9.79 -7.82
N LYS A 37 2.52 -11.02 -7.77
CA LYS A 37 1.99 -12.10 -6.91
C LYS A 37 2.06 -11.79 -5.42
N SER A 38 2.97 -10.90 -5.01
CA SER A 38 3.15 -10.51 -3.60
C SER A 38 2.26 -9.33 -3.18
N LEU A 39 1.53 -8.74 -4.11
CA LEU A 39 0.77 -7.51 -3.90
C LEU A 39 -0.73 -7.84 -3.79
N HIS A 40 -1.39 -7.22 -2.83
CA HIS A 40 -2.85 -7.19 -2.80
C HIS A 40 -3.34 -5.85 -3.32
N LEU A 41 -3.98 -5.87 -4.48
CA LEU A 41 -4.51 -4.66 -5.10
C LEU A 41 -5.71 -4.11 -4.35
N THR A 42 -5.80 -2.79 -4.29
CA THR A 42 -6.97 -2.08 -3.73
C THR A 42 -7.77 -1.44 -4.86
N LYS A 43 -9.04 -1.12 -4.59
CA LYS A 43 -9.96 -0.52 -5.58
C LYS A 43 -9.59 0.91 -5.99
N TYR A 44 -8.68 1.55 -5.26
CA TYR A 44 -8.32 2.94 -5.52
C TYR A 44 -7.38 3.03 -6.72
N VAL A 45 -7.73 3.84 -7.71
CA VAL A 45 -6.88 4.12 -8.87
C VAL A 45 -6.40 5.56 -8.82
N LEU A 46 -5.11 5.80 -9.06
CA LEU A 46 -4.57 7.14 -9.30
C LEU A 46 -4.12 7.18 -10.75
N LYS A 47 -4.54 8.21 -11.48
CA LYS A 47 -4.01 8.47 -12.81
C LYS A 47 -2.66 9.14 -12.64
N ILE A 48 -1.60 8.37 -12.84
CA ILE A 48 -0.23 8.85 -12.87
C ILE A 48 0.31 8.56 -14.25
N LEU A 49 1.11 9.50 -14.76
CA LEU A 49 1.89 9.18 -15.94
C LEU A 49 2.85 8.06 -15.59
N PRO A 50 3.12 7.17 -16.53
CA PRO A 50 4.37 6.48 -16.53
C PRO A 50 5.41 7.62 -16.49
N GLY A 51 6.13 7.77 -15.39
CA GLY A 51 7.30 8.67 -15.33
C GLY A 51 7.80 8.86 -13.93
N GLU A 52 6.81 8.87 -13.06
CA GLU A 52 6.76 10.01 -12.18
C GLU A 52 7.73 9.84 -11.03
N ARG A 53 8.31 10.97 -10.64
CA ARG A 53 9.18 11.02 -9.47
C ARG A 53 8.33 10.89 -8.21
N SER A 54 8.92 10.38 -7.13
CA SER A 54 8.22 10.18 -5.85
C SER A 54 7.61 11.47 -5.30
N LYS A 55 8.17 12.64 -5.65
CA LYS A 55 7.61 13.95 -5.32
C LYS A 55 6.20 14.15 -5.92
N THR A 56 6.03 13.88 -7.21
CA THR A 56 4.73 13.99 -7.90
C THR A 56 3.72 12.97 -7.35
N VAL A 57 4.19 11.74 -7.08
CA VAL A 57 3.34 10.70 -6.48
C VAL A 57 2.86 11.12 -5.09
N LYS A 58 3.72 11.74 -4.29
CA LYS A 58 3.39 12.26 -2.95
C LYS A 58 2.36 13.39 -2.99
N THR A 59 2.49 14.34 -3.91
CA THR A 59 1.51 15.43 -4.04
C THR A 59 0.13 14.90 -4.45
N LEU A 60 0.08 13.97 -5.42
CA LEU A 60 -1.16 13.29 -5.81
C LEU A 60 -1.75 12.46 -4.66
N TRP A 61 -0.91 11.76 -3.90
CA TRP A 61 -1.33 10.95 -2.77
C TRP A 61 -2.04 11.79 -1.69
N ASN A 62 -1.45 12.94 -1.38
CA ASN A 62 -2.01 13.90 -0.42
C ASN A 62 -3.30 14.53 -0.97
N LYS A 63 -3.33 14.94 -2.24
CA LYS A 63 -4.52 15.51 -2.90
C LYS A 63 -5.72 14.57 -2.85
N HIS A 64 -5.49 13.27 -3.00
CA HIS A 64 -6.56 12.26 -2.96
C HIS A 64 -6.88 11.73 -1.56
N ASP A 65 -6.17 12.19 -0.53
CA ASP A 65 -6.39 11.87 0.89
C ASP A 65 -6.49 10.36 1.15
N ILE A 66 -5.64 9.58 0.46
CA ILE A 66 -5.73 8.11 0.38
C ILE A 66 -5.52 7.46 1.74
N ASN A 67 -4.69 8.06 2.61
CA ASN A 67 -4.47 7.56 3.96
C ASN A 67 -5.77 7.48 4.77
N LYS A 68 -6.64 8.50 4.68
CA LYS A 68 -7.93 8.52 5.39
C LYS A 68 -8.89 7.49 4.81
N LYS A 69 -8.95 7.39 3.48
CA LYS A 69 -9.81 6.44 2.75
C LYS A 69 -9.45 4.99 3.06
N ASN A 70 -8.15 4.69 3.12
CA ASN A 70 -7.64 3.36 3.46
C ASN A 70 -7.88 3.00 4.93
N GLY A 71 -7.67 3.95 5.86
CA GLY A 71 -7.82 3.68 7.29
C GLY A 71 -9.27 3.42 7.73
N LYS A 72 -10.23 4.21 7.24
CA LYS A 72 -11.62 4.17 7.74
C LYS A 72 -12.50 3.14 7.03
N ASN A 73 -12.31 2.96 5.73
CA ASN A 73 -13.30 2.28 4.88
C ASN A 73 -12.83 0.91 4.35
N HIS A 74 -11.55 0.57 4.49
CA HIS A 74 -11.03 -0.68 3.93
C HIS A 74 -11.22 -1.86 4.90
N VAL A 75 -12.20 -2.72 4.61
CA VAL A 75 -12.54 -3.92 5.40
C VAL A 75 -11.34 -4.81 5.67
N GLY A 76 -10.45 -4.99 4.68
CA GLY A 76 -9.23 -5.79 4.84
C GLY A 76 -8.24 -5.21 5.85
N LEU A 77 -8.15 -3.88 5.95
CA LEU A 77 -7.26 -3.23 6.93
C LEU A 77 -7.81 -3.39 8.35
N LYS A 78 -9.13 -3.23 8.54
CA LYS A 78 -9.78 -3.48 9.85
C LYS A 78 -9.52 -4.90 10.33
N LYS A 79 -9.63 -5.90 9.45
CA LYS A 79 -9.32 -7.30 9.79
C LYS A 79 -7.85 -7.49 10.16
N LEU A 80 -6.92 -6.85 9.44
CA LEU A 80 -5.49 -6.90 9.79
C LEU A 80 -5.19 -6.23 11.12
N GLN A 81 -5.79 -5.07 11.40
CA GLN A 81 -5.67 -4.37 12.67
C GLN A 81 -6.24 -5.21 13.82
N ALA A 82 -7.42 -5.81 13.65
CA ALA A 82 -8.00 -6.71 14.64
C ALA A 82 -7.11 -7.93 14.91
N LYS A 83 -6.52 -8.55 13.88
CA LYS A 83 -5.54 -9.64 14.05
C LYS A 83 -4.31 -9.19 14.84
N HIS A 84 -3.80 -8.00 14.54
CA HIS A 84 -2.65 -7.43 15.26
C HIS A 84 -2.97 -7.07 16.72
N LEU A 85 -4.16 -6.54 16.99
CA LEU A 85 -4.63 -6.31 18.36
C LEU A 85 -4.75 -7.63 19.11
N ARG A 86 -5.38 -8.64 18.51
CA ARG A 86 -5.48 -9.99 19.09
C ARG A 86 -4.12 -10.61 19.43
N SER A 87 -3.10 -10.41 18.59
CA SER A 87 -1.75 -10.89 18.90
C SER A 87 -1.06 -10.15 20.06
N LYS A 88 -1.57 -8.98 20.45
CA LYS A 88 -1.02 -8.14 21.52
C LYS A 88 -1.81 -8.23 22.83
N LEU A 89 -2.94 -8.93 22.84
CA LEU A 89 -3.76 -9.07 24.04
C LEU A 89 -3.00 -9.85 25.11
N THR A 90 -2.95 -9.29 26.31
CA THR A 90 -2.38 -9.93 27.48
C THR A 90 -3.41 -10.89 28.09
N ASP A 91 -2.98 -11.75 29.02
CA ASP A 91 -3.89 -12.68 29.70
C ASP A 91 -5.00 -11.96 30.48
N PHE A 92 -4.68 -10.80 31.05
CA PHE A 92 -5.65 -9.90 31.70
C PHE A 92 -6.70 -9.32 30.73
N ASP A 93 -6.39 -9.15 29.45
CA ASP A 93 -7.38 -8.66 28.46
C ASP A 93 -8.29 -9.79 27.93
N ARG A 94 -7.97 -11.05 28.25
CA ARG A 94 -8.69 -12.25 27.79
C ARG A 94 -9.67 -12.79 28.83
N PHE A 95 -9.38 -12.60 30.12
CA PHE A 95 -10.24 -12.96 31.25
C PHE A 95 -11.25 -11.84 31.52
#